data_AF-A4YP31-F1
#
_entry.id   AF-A4YP31-F1
#
_cell.length_a   1.000
_cell.length_b   1.000
_cell.length_c   1.000
_cell.angle_alpha   90.00
_cell.angle_beta   90.00
_cell.angle_gamma   90.00
#
_symmetry.space_group_name_H-M   'P 1'
#
loop_
_entity.id
_entity.type
_entity.pdbx_description
1 polymer ?
#
loop_
_entity_poly.entity_id
_entity_poly.type
_entity_poly.pdbx_seq_one_letter_code
_entity_poly.pdbx_strand_id
1 'polypeptide(L)' 'MGPAILAYKMRLGEPSRMKDMVNIFHADETVVPATVEQQARFHRQWIEGCRRR' A
#
# COMPACT_ATOMS: atom_id res chain seq x y z
N MET A 1 13.10 -7.36 18.75
CA MET A 1 12.34 -7.19 17.50
C MET A 1 12.10 -5.69 17.34
N GLY A 2 12.68 -5.08 16.30
CA GLY A 2 12.78 -3.62 16.19
C GLY A 2 11.48 -2.91 15.74
N PRO A 3 11.37 -1.59 15.96
CA PRO A 3 10.18 -0.77 15.66
C PRO A 3 9.85 -0.64 14.16
N ALA A 4 10.62 -1.25 13.26
CA ALA A 4 10.50 -1.11 11.80
C ALA A 4 9.29 -1.83 11.18
N ILE A 5 8.39 -2.42 12.00
CA ILE A 5 7.18 -3.10 11.53
C ILE A 5 5.92 -2.23 11.63
N LEU A 6 6.00 -1.06 12.28
CA LEU A 6 4.86 -0.17 12.50
C LEU A 6 4.94 1.03 11.55
N ALA A 7 3.82 1.38 10.92
CA ALA A 7 3.68 2.56 10.08
C ALA A 7 2.33 3.25 10.33
N TYR A 8 2.18 4.50 9.90
CA TYR A 8 0.90 5.19 9.94
C TYR A 8 0.17 5.05 8.60
N LYS A 9 -1.10 4.62 8.62
CA LYS A 9 -1.97 4.59 7.45
C LYS A 9 -2.41 6.02 7.12
N MET A 10 -1.78 6.61 6.11
CA MET A 10 -2.02 8.00 5.71
C MET A 10 -3.27 8.14 4.83
N ARG A 11 -3.89 9.32 4.90
CA ARG A 11 -4.97 9.76 4.01
C ARG A 11 -4.67 11.16 3.50
N LEU A 12 -5.06 11.45 2.26
CA LEU A 12 -4.84 12.78 1.69
C LEU A 12 -5.65 13.83 2.45
N GLY A 13 -4.97 14.90 2.88
CA GLY A 13 -5.59 16.02 3.60
C GLY A 13 -5.88 15.77 5.08
N GLU A 14 -5.57 14.59 5.63
CA GLU A 14 -5.82 14.28 7.05
C GLU A 14 -4.51 13.97 7.80
N PRO A 15 -4.24 14.63 8.94
CA PRO A 15 -3.07 14.31 9.77
C PRO A 15 -3.26 12.96 10.45
N SER A 16 -2.18 12.16 10.46
CA SER A 16 -2.18 10.84 11.09
C SER A 16 -2.21 10.92 12.62
N ARG A 17 -2.91 9.99 13.27
CA ARG A 17 -3.07 9.88 14.72
C ARG A 17 -2.58 8.50 15.19
N MET A 18 -2.39 8.34 16.51
CA MET A 18 -1.96 7.05 17.09
C MET A 18 -2.85 5.86 16.70
N LYS A 19 -4.16 6.09 16.54
CA LYS A 19 -5.11 5.05 16.08
C LYS A 19 -4.87 4.55 14.65
N ASP A 20 -4.12 5.32 13.85
CA ASP A 20 -3.82 5.00 12.45
C ASP A 20 -2.51 4.20 12.33
N MET A 21 -1.88 3.86 13.46
CA MET A 21 -0.71 3.00 13.49
C MET A 21 -1.11 1.57 13.14
N VAL A 22 -0.47 1.03 12.11
CA VAL A 22 -0.70 -0.30 11.58
C VAL A 22 0.61 -1.08 11.54
N ASN A 23 0.54 -2.40 11.67
CA ASN A 23 1.67 -3.26 11.38
C ASN A 23 1.69 -3.55 9.88
N ILE A 24 2.80 -3.22 9.20
CA ILE A 24 2.93 -3.32 7.74
C ILE A 24 2.90 -4.75 7.20
N PHE A 25 3.07 -5.75 8.08
CA PHE A 25 3.01 -7.17 7.74
C PHE A 25 1.71 -7.84 8.20
N HIS A 26 0.84 -7.11 8.91
CA HIS A 26 -0.43 -7.66 9.34
C HIS A 26 -1.43 -7.57 8.19
N ALA A 27 -2.04 -8.70 7.85
CA ALA A 27 -3.16 -8.76 6.93
C ALA A 27 -4.46 -8.83 7.75
N ASP A 28 -5.36 -7.89 7.52
CA ASP A 28 -6.72 -7.91 8.06
C ASP A 28 -7.75 -7.97 6.91
N GLU A 29 -9.03 -7.95 7.24
CA GLU A 29 -10.13 -7.98 6.26
C GLU A 29 -10.14 -6.76 5.30
N THR A 30 -9.36 -5.72 5.60
CA THR A 30 -9.22 -4.53 4.75
C THR A 30 -8.09 -4.65 3.73
N VAL A 31 -7.27 -5.71 3.82
CA VAL A 31 -6.21 -6.01 2.86
C VAL A 31 -6.77 -6.87 1.73
N VAL A 32 -6.79 -6.34 0.51
CA VAL A 32 -7.16 -7.09 -0.69
C VAL A 32 -5.87 -7.69 -1.31
N PRO A 33 -5.63 -9.00 -1.19
CA PRO A 33 -4.47 -9.63 -1.80
C PRO A 33 -4.58 -9.57 -3.32
N ALA A 34 -3.44 -9.34 -3.98
CA ALA A 34 -3.34 -9.37 -5.44
C ALA A 34 -2.53 -10.58 -5.89
N THR A 35 -2.97 -11.25 -6.96
CA THR A 35 -2.18 -12.31 -7.58
C THR A 35 -0.99 -11.74 -8.37
N VAL A 36 -0.01 -12.59 -8.66
CA VAL A 36 1.15 -12.20 -9.49
C VAL A 36 0.71 -11.68 -10.85
N GLU A 37 -0.31 -12.29 -11.47
CA GLU A 37 -0.86 -11.87 -12.75
C GLU A 37 -1.49 -10.48 -12.68
N GLN A 38 -2.22 -10.20 -11.58
CA GLN A 38 -2.82 -8.89 -11.34
C GLN A 38 -1.75 -7.80 -11.19
N GLN A 39 -0.69 -8.09 -10.43
CA GLN A 39 0.46 -7.20 -10.26
C GLN A 39 1.19 -6.95 -11.59
N ALA A 40 1.45 -8.00 -12.37
CA ALA A 40 2.11 -7.89 -13.68
C ALA A 40 1.28 -7.09 -14.70
N ARG A 41 -0.05 -7.24 -14.67
CA ARG A 41 -0.96 -6.44 -15.51
C ARG A 41 -0.90 -4.96 -15.13
N PHE A 42 -1.00 -4.64 -13.84
CA PHE A 42 -0.93 -3.27 -13.36
C PHE A 42 0.41 -2.61 -13.72
N HIS A 43 1.52 -3.32 -13.53
CA HIS A 43 2.86 -2.82 -13.88
C HIS A 43 2.96 -2.42 -15.36
N ARG A 44 2.46 -3.27 -16.29
CA ARG A 44 2.44 -2.93 -17.73
C ARG A 44 1.66 -1.67 -18.03
N GLN A 45 0.46 -1.54 -17.44
CA GLN A 45 -0.40 -0.36 -17.61
C GLN A 45 0.25 0.92 -17.07
N TRP A 46 0.91 0.83 -15.90
CA TRP A 46 1.67 1.95 -15.34
C TRP A 46 2.74 2.40 -16.33
N ILE A 47 3.64 1.51 -16.75
CA ILE A 47 4.76 1.86 -17.64
C ILE A 47 4.26 2.50 -18.94
N GLU A 48 3.18 1.98 -19.52
CA GLU A 48 2.56 2.58 -20.70
C GLU A 48 2.02 3.99 -20.42
N GLY A 49 1.35 4.19 -19.29
CA GLY A 49 0.86 5.50 -18.86
C GLY A 49 1.98 6.52 -18.60
N CYS A 50 3.12 6.09 -18.05
CA CYS A 50 4.30 6.94 -17.86
C CYS A 50 4.97 7.34 -19.17
N ARG A 51 4.91 6.52 -20.21
CA ARG A 51 5.45 6.85 -21.54
C ARG A 51 4.61 7.87 -22.32
N ARG A 52 3.37 8.12 -21.90
CA ARG A 52 2.45 9.07 -22.55
C ARG A 52 2.48 10.48 -21.92
N ARG A 53 3.41 10.75 -21.00
CA ARG A 53 3.70 12.08 -20.43
C ARG A 53 5.11 12.50 -20.80
#